data_AF-A0A7S1R6A9-F1
#
_entry.id   AF-A0A7S1R6A9-F1
#
_cell.length_a   1.000
_cell.length_b   1.000
_cell.length_c   1.000
_cell.angle_alpha   90.00
_cell.angle_beta   90.00
_cell.angle_gamma   90.00
#
_symmetry.space_group_name_H-M   'P 1'
#
loop_
_entity.id
_entity.type
_entity.pdbx_description
1 polymer ?
#
loop_
_entity_poly.entity_id
_entity_poly.type
_entity_poly.pdbx_seq_one_letter_code
_entity_poly.pdbx_strand_id
1 'polypeptide(L)'
;LKLFWHETQKSWFKAAKILVGLLQQRLTLERCDAMPVFEQKLISPLAVRFTQERIRATFRDGRPLEEAYELIKTKPGTGDYDLILEVPFPNIEIIRWHVPRNSKEARDKDHWFTLDNRRLYCMQRVAIQHWPLRVAVAVDLLYADPGTVWKKFDSSSRGQAVSIGNSVKGPFHEKWDWIWQMPAASEGEEAALQAITDDDERTHAAALRDAPEEQSSLLALALSGAFDTPEPAKTSSDPQTGSATPSTAGSREEIKTVEAAPGPENGREGDAWTQKAVAEYQDLADEAVAEVERQLCTPGSKGFVWVTNWNEWYRRQLGTLRSFLESRSDRFVVHPGRGRGYTVSLVDDDTKEEAKKAAKDAKKAAKAPSAGESSAKEEGKKAGRASGSRRWPGGRSGPQKKWVPSAGGGA
;
A
#
# COMPACT_ATOMS: atom_id res chain seq x y z
N LEU A 1 41.27 5.01 40.56
CA LEU A 1 41.54 6.25 39.79
C LEU A 1 41.44 6.06 38.27
N LYS A 2 42.24 5.21 37.60
CA LYS A 2 42.15 5.00 36.13
C LYS A 2 40.79 4.48 35.63
N LEU A 3 40.19 3.50 36.33
CA LEU A 3 38.87 2.96 35.97
C LEU A 3 37.76 4.01 36.11
N PHE A 4 37.78 4.80 37.19
CA PHE A 4 36.83 5.89 37.43
C PHE A 4 36.89 6.98 36.35
N TRP A 5 38.08 7.27 35.81
CA TRP A 5 38.28 8.22 34.71
C TRP A 5 37.71 7.74 33.38
N HIS A 6 37.80 6.43 33.11
CA HIS A 6 37.31 5.84 31.86
C HIS A 6 35.78 5.74 31.82
N GLU A 7 35.14 5.49 32.96
CA GLU A 7 33.67 5.47 33.10
C GLU A 7 33.08 6.87 32.87
N THR A 8 33.71 7.91 33.42
CA THR A 8 33.27 9.30 33.27
C THR A 8 33.43 9.79 31.83
N GLN A 9 34.50 9.44 31.12
CA GLN A 9 34.64 9.77 29.69
C GLN A 9 33.53 9.16 28.83
N LYS A 10 33.19 7.88 29.03
CA LYS A 10 32.11 7.23 28.26
C LYS A 10 30.75 7.88 28.49
N SER A 11 30.45 8.24 29.74
CA SER A 11 29.22 8.96 30.09
C SER A 11 29.16 10.33 29.39
N TRP A 12 30.28 11.06 29.38
CA TRP A 12 30.38 12.38 28.75
C TRP A 12 30.20 12.32 27.23
N PHE A 13 30.80 11.33 26.54
CA PHE A 13 30.58 11.12 25.11
C PHE A 13 29.11 10.77 24.77
N LYS A 14 28.46 9.97 25.62
CA LYS A 14 27.04 9.63 25.43
C LYS A 14 26.15 10.86 25.61
N ALA A 15 26.42 11.68 26.63
CA ALA A 15 25.70 12.94 26.85
C ALA A 15 25.94 13.94 25.71
N ALA A 16 27.18 14.10 25.25
CA ALA A 16 27.51 14.97 24.12
C ALA A 16 26.80 14.53 22.82
N LYS A 17 26.72 13.22 22.56
CA LYS A 17 26.01 12.69 21.38
C LYS A 17 24.50 12.95 21.44
N ILE A 18 23.89 12.86 22.63
CA ILE A 18 22.49 13.23 22.84
C ILE A 18 22.29 14.73 22.64
N LEU A 19 23.19 15.55 23.18
CA LEU A 19 23.11 17.01 23.08
C LEU A 19 23.27 17.50 21.63
N VAL A 20 24.20 16.91 20.88
CA VAL A 20 24.36 17.15 19.43
C VAL A 20 23.12 16.72 18.66
N GLY A 21 22.53 15.55 18.99
CA GLY A 21 21.27 15.11 18.38
C GLY A 21 20.10 16.07 18.65
N LEU A 22 19.97 16.57 19.89
CA LEU A 22 18.93 17.53 20.29
C LEU A 22 19.16 18.91 19.67
N LEU A 23 20.41 19.37 19.56
CA LEU A 23 20.74 20.63 18.87
C LEU A 23 20.49 20.52 17.37
N GLN A 24 20.79 19.37 16.74
CA GLN A 24 20.48 19.11 15.34
C GLN A 24 18.96 19.12 15.11
N GLN A 25 18.18 18.50 16.01
CA GLN A 25 16.71 18.53 15.97
C GLN A 25 16.14 19.94 16.18
N ARG A 26 16.72 20.72 17.10
CA ARG A 26 16.27 22.09 17.37
C ARG A 26 16.59 23.04 16.21
N LEU A 27 17.77 22.93 15.61
CA LEU A 27 18.14 23.69 14.42
C LEU A 27 17.33 23.31 13.19
N THR A 28 16.80 22.08 13.11
CA THR A 28 15.84 21.70 12.06
C THR A 28 14.46 22.28 12.33
N LEU A 29 14.00 22.29 13.59
CA LEU A 29 12.69 22.86 13.97
C LEU A 29 12.63 24.40 13.83
N GLU A 30 13.70 25.12 14.16
CA GLU A 30 13.75 26.58 14.02
C GLU A 30 13.89 27.06 12.56
N ARG A 31 14.01 26.14 11.59
CA ARG A 31 14.04 26.44 10.16
C ARG A 31 12.70 26.16 9.44
N CYS A 32 11.65 25.77 10.18
CA CYS A 32 10.39 25.27 9.62
C CYS A 32 9.29 26.31 9.37
N ASP A 33 9.48 27.60 9.66
CA ASP A 33 8.49 28.65 9.34
C ASP A 33 8.82 29.46 8.08
N ALA A 34 9.92 29.14 7.39
CA ALA A 34 10.10 29.61 6.02
C ALA A 34 9.04 28.91 5.16
N MET A 35 8.03 29.64 4.69
CA MET A 35 7.04 29.11 3.77
C MET A 35 7.73 28.28 2.70
N PRO A 36 7.24 27.07 2.37
CA PRO A 36 7.77 26.32 1.25
C PRO A 36 7.77 27.25 0.05
N VAL A 37 8.97 27.56 -0.45
CA VAL A 37 9.12 28.35 -1.65
C VAL A 37 8.59 27.46 -2.75
N PHE A 38 7.48 27.85 -3.37
CA PHE A 38 6.97 27.18 -4.56
C PHE A 38 7.44 27.98 -5.77
N GLU A 39 7.91 27.28 -6.78
CA GLU A 39 8.20 27.88 -8.09
C GLU A 39 7.35 27.19 -9.14
N GLN A 40 6.68 28.00 -9.97
CA GLN A 40 5.82 27.50 -11.02
C GLN A 40 6.64 27.14 -12.24
N LYS A 41 6.54 25.88 -12.66
CA LYS A 41 7.29 25.32 -13.78
C LYS A 41 6.37 24.66 -14.79
N LEU A 42 6.83 24.58 -16.03
CA LEU A 42 6.25 23.73 -17.06
C LEU A 42 6.97 22.39 -17.08
N ILE A 43 6.18 21.32 -17.14
CA ILE A 43 6.67 19.95 -17.30
C ILE A 43 5.65 19.13 -18.10
N SER A 44 6.11 18.14 -18.85
CA SER A 44 5.22 17.14 -19.43
C SER A 44 4.50 16.34 -18.32
N PRO A 45 3.16 16.25 -18.33
CA PRO A 45 2.43 15.45 -17.35
C PRO A 45 2.76 13.94 -17.45
N LEU A 46 3.27 13.48 -18.60
CA LEU A 46 3.68 12.09 -18.82
C LEU A 46 5.06 11.79 -18.20
N ALA A 47 5.86 12.81 -17.92
CA ALA A 47 7.13 12.69 -17.18
C ALA A 47 6.94 12.63 -15.65
N VAL A 48 5.75 12.99 -15.15
CA VAL A 48 5.44 12.98 -13.71
C VAL A 48 4.84 11.63 -13.30
N ARG A 49 5.27 11.13 -12.15
CA ARG A 49 4.88 9.83 -11.60
C ARG A 49 3.90 9.95 -10.44
N PHE A 50 3.10 8.92 -10.27
CA PHE A 50 2.19 8.77 -9.13
C PHE A 50 2.94 8.42 -7.85
N THR A 51 2.57 9.05 -6.74
CA THR A 51 3.06 8.64 -5.41
C THR A 51 2.32 7.43 -4.88
N GLN A 52 1.05 7.27 -5.24
CA GLN A 52 0.20 6.20 -4.70
C GLN A 52 -0.17 5.20 -5.79
N GLU A 53 -0.27 3.92 -5.43
CA GLU A 53 -0.72 2.86 -6.33
C GLU A 53 -2.21 2.96 -6.66
N ARG A 54 -3.00 3.63 -5.81
CA ARG A 54 -4.47 3.66 -5.90
C ARG A 54 -5.02 5.07 -5.79
N ILE A 55 -5.96 5.40 -6.67
CA ILE A 55 -6.75 6.63 -6.59
C ILE A 55 -8.25 6.34 -6.56
N ARG A 56 -9.00 7.32 -6.04
CA ARG A 56 -10.46 7.30 -6.10
C ARG A 56 -10.94 7.82 -7.46
N ALA A 57 -11.99 7.22 -8.00
CA ALA A 57 -12.69 7.67 -9.22
C ALA A 57 -13.45 9.01 -9.05
N THR A 58 -13.42 9.61 -7.85
CA THR A 58 -14.05 10.90 -7.57
C THR A 58 -13.11 11.83 -6.80
N PHE A 59 -13.27 13.13 -7.03
CA PHE A 59 -12.65 14.20 -6.25
C PHE A 59 -13.27 14.31 -4.84
N ARG A 60 -12.68 15.16 -3.99
CA ARG A 60 -13.19 15.34 -2.60
C ARG A 60 -14.58 15.98 -2.55
N ASP A 61 -14.93 16.73 -3.58
CA ASP A 61 -16.25 17.36 -3.77
C ASP A 61 -17.28 16.41 -4.40
N GLY A 62 -16.91 15.15 -4.67
CA GLY A 62 -17.78 14.15 -5.25
C GLY A 62 -17.83 14.15 -6.78
N ARG A 63 -17.19 15.11 -7.47
CA ARG A 63 -17.14 15.12 -8.93
C ARG A 63 -16.35 13.92 -9.46
N PRO A 64 -16.81 13.22 -10.51
CA PRO A 64 -16.05 12.14 -11.15
C PRO A 64 -14.79 12.67 -11.85
N LEU A 65 -13.80 11.81 -12.04
CA LEU A 65 -12.54 12.19 -12.72
C LEU A 65 -12.79 12.53 -14.19
N GLU A 66 -13.78 11.88 -14.79
CA GLU A 66 -14.18 11.99 -16.19
C GLU A 66 -14.62 13.40 -16.55
N GLU A 67 -15.58 13.95 -15.78
CA GLU A 67 -16.04 15.32 -15.95
C GLU A 67 -14.90 16.34 -15.80
N ALA A 68 -13.93 16.07 -14.92
CA ALA A 68 -12.85 17.03 -14.67
C ALA A 68 -11.85 17.12 -15.81
N TYR A 69 -11.55 16.01 -16.51
CA TYR A 69 -10.61 16.07 -17.63
C TYR A 69 -11.25 16.58 -18.92
N GLU A 70 -12.58 16.45 -19.08
CA GLU A 70 -13.33 17.11 -20.18
C GLU A 70 -13.30 18.64 -20.09
N LEU A 71 -13.11 19.18 -18.88
CA LEU A 71 -12.99 20.62 -18.64
C LEU A 71 -11.59 21.17 -18.89
N ILE A 72 -10.58 20.32 -19.09
CA ILE A 72 -9.21 20.74 -19.38
C ILE A 72 -9.16 21.26 -20.82
N LYS A 73 -8.67 22.50 -20.97
CA LYS A 73 -8.49 23.14 -22.28
C LYS A 73 -7.02 23.10 -22.68
N THR A 74 -6.75 23.42 -23.94
CA THR A 74 -5.38 23.56 -24.43
C THR A 74 -5.15 24.96 -25.01
N LYS A 75 -3.94 25.45 -24.82
CA LYS A 75 -3.42 26.68 -25.46
C LYS A 75 -2.19 26.33 -26.30
N PRO A 76 -1.85 27.15 -27.32
CA PRO A 76 -0.58 27.04 -28.02
C PRO A 76 0.57 27.02 -27.02
N GLY A 77 1.51 26.08 -27.22
CA GLY A 77 2.65 25.93 -26.35
C GLY A 77 3.68 27.05 -26.46
N THR A 78 4.63 27.03 -25.54
CA THR A 78 5.79 27.94 -25.55
C THR A 78 7.07 27.13 -25.47
N GLY A 79 8.10 27.53 -26.21
CA GLY A 79 9.39 26.87 -26.15
C GLY A 79 9.44 25.51 -26.85
N ASP A 80 9.75 24.46 -26.08
CA ASP A 80 9.87 23.08 -26.59
C ASP A 80 8.55 22.33 -26.59
N TYR A 81 7.46 22.98 -26.15
CA TYR A 81 6.14 22.37 -26.06
C TYR A 81 5.24 22.91 -27.16
N ASP A 82 4.45 22.02 -27.76
CA ASP A 82 3.48 22.35 -28.80
C ASP A 82 2.16 22.82 -28.19
N LEU A 83 1.81 22.30 -27.00
CA LEU A 83 0.57 22.63 -26.27
C LEU A 83 0.83 22.80 -24.78
N ILE A 84 0.07 23.71 -24.15
CA ILE A 84 0.00 23.85 -22.69
C ILE A 84 -1.43 23.54 -22.23
N LEU A 85 -1.57 22.66 -21.24
CA LEU A 85 -2.85 22.34 -20.62
C LEU A 85 -3.30 23.44 -19.66
N GLU A 86 -4.54 23.89 -19.83
CA GLU A 86 -5.23 24.76 -18.88
C GLU A 86 -6.20 23.94 -18.04
N VAL A 87 -5.83 23.75 -16.77
CA VAL A 87 -6.57 22.88 -15.86
C VAL A 87 -7.60 23.66 -15.02
N PRO A 88 -8.81 23.10 -14.77
CA PRO A 88 -9.87 23.76 -14.00
C PRO A 88 -9.70 23.62 -12.48
N PHE A 89 -8.51 23.24 -12.02
CA PHE A 89 -8.18 23.01 -10.63
C PHE A 89 -6.79 23.58 -10.33
N PRO A 90 -6.46 23.85 -9.05
CA PRO A 90 -5.14 24.34 -8.69
C PRO A 90 -4.03 23.43 -9.22
N ASN A 91 -2.87 24.03 -9.53
CA ASN A 91 -1.67 23.32 -9.95
C ASN A 91 -1.37 22.15 -9.02
N ILE A 92 -0.81 21.09 -9.59
CA ILE A 92 -0.34 19.97 -8.79
C ILE A 92 1.01 20.31 -8.18
N GLU A 93 1.19 19.88 -6.94
CA GLU A 93 2.48 19.91 -6.28
C GLU A 93 3.31 18.72 -6.74
N ILE A 94 4.53 18.98 -7.19
CA ILE A 94 5.51 17.93 -7.54
C ILE A 94 6.80 18.08 -6.75
N ILE A 95 7.43 16.94 -6.48
CA ILE A 95 8.73 16.83 -5.83
C ILE A 95 9.69 16.02 -6.68
N ARG A 96 10.98 16.37 -6.65
CA ARG A 96 12.05 15.51 -7.15
C ARG A 96 12.43 14.51 -6.07
N TRP A 97 12.37 13.23 -6.38
CA TRP A 97 12.65 12.21 -5.37
C TRP A 97 13.19 10.91 -5.97
N HIS A 98 13.93 10.15 -5.15
CA HIS A 98 14.36 8.79 -5.45
C HIS A 98 13.70 7.82 -4.49
N VAL A 99 13.33 6.64 -4.99
CA VAL A 99 12.77 5.58 -4.16
C VAL A 99 13.88 5.05 -3.22
N PRO A 100 13.71 5.15 -1.88
CA PRO A 100 14.72 4.72 -0.93
C PRO A 100 14.99 3.22 -1.06
N ARG A 101 16.26 2.91 -1.29
CA ARG A 101 16.77 1.55 -1.51
C ARG A 101 16.55 0.63 -0.32
N ASN A 102 15.80 -0.43 -0.54
CA ASN A 102 16.07 -1.71 0.12
C ASN A 102 16.65 -2.77 -0.84
N SER A 103 16.59 -2.58 -2.17
CA SER A 103 17.19 -3.50 -3.14
C SER A 103 18.62 -3.07 -3.54
N LYS A 104 19.53 -4.04 -3.63
CA LYS A 104 20.94 -3.86 -4.02
C LYS A 104 21.13 -3.47 -5.49
N GLU A 105 20.06 -3.50 -6.28
CA GLU A 105 20.09 -3.19 -7.70
C GLU A 105 20.28 -1.68 -7.93
N ALA A 106 20.60 -1.31 -9.17
CA ALA A 106 21.11 0.00 -9.57
C ALA A 106 20.43 1.18 -8.86
N ARG A 107 21.16 2.27 -8.62
CA ARG A 107 20.57 3.50 -8.10
C ARG A 107 19.50 3.91 -9.12
N ASP A 108 18.24 3.66 -8.80
CA ASP A 108 17.14 4.19 -9.59
C ASP A 108 17.34 5.70 -9.68
N LYS A 109 17.17 6.23 -10.89
CA LYS A 109 17.30 7.66 -11.14
C LYS A 109 16.27 8.40 -10.29
N ASP A 110 16.58 9.64 -9.91
CA ASP A 110 15.58 10.53 -9.34
C ASP A 110 14.47 10.74 -10.38
N HIS A 111 13.22 10.86 -9.94
CA HIS A 111 12.06 11.08 -10.80
C HIS A 111 11.17 12.18 -10.21
N TRP A 112 10.30 12.75 -11.03
CA TRP A 112 9.27 13.68 -10.57
C TRP A 112 8.05 12.93 -10.06
N PHE A 113 7.59 13.26 -8.85
CA PHE A 113 6.44 12.63 -8.22
C PHE A 113 5.39 13.68 -7.82
N THR A 114 4.12 13.38 -8.04
CA THR A 114 3.01 14.26 -7.62
C THR A 114 2.45 13.89 -6.25
N LEU A 115 1.99 14.90 -5.49
CA LEU A 115 1.19 14.69 -4.29
C LEU A 115 -0.31 14.55 -4.58
N ASP A 116 -0.73 14.85 -5.80
CA ASP A 116 -2.13 14.94 -6.25
C ASP A 116 -2.43 13.97 -7.40
N ASN A 117 -2.31 12.67 -7.13
CA ASN A 117 -2.45 11.59 -8.11
C ASN A 117 -3.73 11.65 -8.97
N ARG A 118 -4.86 12.10 -8.41
CA ARG A 118 -6.13 12.24 -9.16
C ARG A 118 -6.06 13.33 -10.24
N ARG A 119 -5.43 14.46 -9.93
CA ARG A 119 -5.27 15.56 -10.89
C ARG A 119 -4.27 15.17 -11.97
N LEU A 120 -3.18 14.50 -11.60
CA LEU A 120 -2.21 13.95 -12.56
C LEU A 120 -2.87 12.99 -13.55
N TYR A 121 -3.72 12.08 -13.07
CA TYR A 121 -4.46 11.17 -13.96
C TYR A 121 -5.26 11.95 -15.02
N CYS A 122 -6.03 12.96 -14.61
CA CYS A 122 -6.79 13.80 -15.55
C CYS A 122 -5.88 14.48 -16.59
N MET A 123 -4.73 15.01 -16.17
CA MET A 123 -3.77 15.66 -17.08
C MET A 123 -3.11 14.67 -18.06
N GLN A 124 -2.73 13.47 -17.59
CA GLN A 124 -2.16 12.44 -18.45
C GLN A 124 -3.18 11.94 -19.49
N ARG A 125 -4.45 11.79 -19.11
CA ARG A 125 -5.54 11.42 -20.03
C ARG A 125 -5.64 12.39 -21.20
N VAL A 126 -5.64 13.69 -20.92
CA VAL A 126 -5.75 14.74 -21.94
C VAL A 126 -4.47 14.84 -22.76
N ALA A 127 -3.29 14.70 -22.14
CA ALA A 127 -2.03 14.69 -22.87
C ALA A 127 -1.95 13.56 -23.90
N ILE A 128 -2.44 12.35 -23.56
CA ILE A 128 -2.50 11.21 -24.48
C ILE A 128 -3.46 11.46 -25.65
N GLN A 129 -4.57 12.19 -25.45
CA GLN A 129 -5.48 12.56 -26.55
C GLN A 129 -4.81 13.45 -27.61
N HIS A 130 -3.77 14.18 -27.22
CA HIS A 130 -2.99 15.04 -28.10
C HIS A 130 -1.69 14.40 -28.61
N TRP A 131 -1.45 13.12 -28.32
CA TRP A 131 -0.26 12.41 -28.81
C TRP A 131 -0.19 12.44 -30.35
N PRO A 132 0.97 12.74 -30.98
CA PRO A 132 2.32 12.86 -30.42
C PRO A 132 2.77 14.31 -30.14
N LEU A 133 1.85 15.27 -29.92
CA LEU A 133 2.25 16.64 -29.59
C LEU A 133 2.95 16.70 -28.23
N ARG A 134 3.96 17.57 -28.10
CA ARG A 134 4.68 17.81 -26.84
C ARG A 134 3.81 18.68 -25.94
N VAL A 135 3.10 18.03 -25.02
CA VAL A 135 2.19 18.68 -24.07
C VAL A 135 2.92 19.00 -22.77
N ALA A 136 2.76 20.22 -22.27
CA ALA A 136 3.17 20.64 -20.93
C ALA A 136 1.99 21.09 -20.07
N VAL A 137 2.21 21.12 -18.76
CA VAL A 137 1.29 21.71 -17.79
C VAL A 137 2.05 22.48 -16.72
N ALA A 138 1.44 23.53 -16.18
CA ALA A 138 1.96 24.28 -15.05
C ALA A 138 1.85 23.46 -13.75
N VAL A 139 2.94 23.41 -12.99
CA VAL A 139 3.04 22.68 -11.72
C VAL A 139 3.74 23.53 -10.67
N ASP A 140 3.42 23.30 -9.40
CA ASP A 140 4.10 23.95 -8.27
C ASP A 140 5.21 23.01 -7.77
N LEU A 141 6.47 23.45 -7.86
CA LEU A 141 7.61 22.67 -7.39
C LEU A 141 7.84 22.84 -5.90
N LEU A 142 7.91 21.73 -5.16
CA LEU A 142 8.24 21.74 -3.73
C LEU A 142 9.71 21.38 -3.52
N TYR A 143 10.53 22.38 -3.16
CA TYR A 143 11.99 22.25 -3.01
C TYR A 143 12.46 21.39 -1.83
N ALA A 144 11.69 21.37 -0.75
CA ALA A 144 12.09 20.73 0.49
C ALA A 144 10.89 20.00 1.11
N ASP A 145 10.77 18.71 0.85
CA ASP A 145 10.00 17.84 1.73
C ASP A 145 10.90 17.39 2.89
N PRO A 146 10.52 17.59 4.16
CA PRO A 146 11.23 17.08 5.33
C PRO A 146 11.20 15.54 5.47
N GLY A 147 10.94 14.80 4.38
CA GLY A 147 10.76 13.36 4.34
C GLY A 147 9.36 12.90 4.80
N THR A 148 8.40 13.81 4.87
CA THR A 148 7.03 13.47 5.27
C THR A 148 6.23 12.86 4.14
N VAL A 149 6.52 13.25 2.89
CA VAL A 149 5.87 12.70 1.70
C VAL A 149 6.19 11.22 1.54
N TRP A 150 7.36 10.76 2.00
CA TRP A 150 7.80 9.37 1.84
C TRP A 150 6.82 8.35 2.42
N LYS A 151 6.10 8.72 3.49
CA LYS A 151 5.10 7.83 4.11
C LYS A 151 3.90 7.57 3.22
N LYS A 152 3.70 8.37 2.17
CA LYS A 152 2.61 8.22 1.20
C LYS A 152 3.02 7.44 -0.04
N PHE A 153 4.31 7.14 -0.21
CA PHE A 153 4.76 6.37 -1.35
C PHE A 153 4.48 4.88 -1.14
N ASP A 154 3.52 4.34 -1.89
CA ASP A 154 3.13 2.93 -1.83
C ASP A 154 3.06 2.27 -3.22
N SER A 155 3.62 2.92 -4.25
CA SER A 155 3.55 2.41 -5.63
C SER A 155 4.51 1.26 -5.89
N SER A 156 3.96 0.09 -6.25
CA SER A 156 4.69 -1.08 -6.76
C SER A 156 5.27 -0.86 -8.16
N SER A 157 4.58 -0.07 -8.99
CA SER A 157 4.97 0.27 -10.37
C SER A 157 5.93 1.45 -10.46
N ARG A 158 6.63 1.81 -9.37
CA ARG A 158 7.52 2.98 -9.31
C ARG A 158 6.84 4.29 -9.73
N GLY A 159 5.52 4.38 -9.52
CA GLY A 159 4.69 5.52 -9.90
C GLY A 159 4.31 5.62 -11.38
N GLN A 160 4.60 4.62 -12.22
CA GLN A 160 4.23 4.65 -13.64
C GLN A 160 2.75 4.34 -13.89
N ALA A 161 2.14 3.53 -13.02
CA ALA A 161 0.76 3.11 -13.12
C ALA A 161 -0.04 3.46 -11.86
N VAL A 162 -1.35 3.57 -12.01
CA VAL A 162 -2.30 3.77 -10.91
C VAL A 162 -3.57 2.95 -11.13
N SER A 163 -4.10 2.38 -10.05
CA SER A 163 -5.38 1.66 -10.05
C SER A 163 -6.52 2.58 -9.61
N ILE A 164 -7.64 2.52 -10.32
CA ILE A 164 -8.80 3.41 -10.12
C ILE A 164 -9.96 2.60 -9.53
N GLY A 165 -10.53 3.11 -8.44
CA GLY A 165 -11.67 2.47 -7.78
C GLY A 165 -12.51 3.43 -6.97
N ASN A 166 -13.71 3.00 -6.58
CA ASN A 166 -14.61 3.81 -5.74
C ASN A 166 -14.10 3.93 -4.29
N SER A 167 -13.27 2.98 -3.85
CA SER A 167 -12.70 2.94 -2.51
C SER A 167 -11.29 2.39 -2.54
N VAL A 168 -10.43 2.88 -1.65
CA VAL A 168 -9.03 2.45 -1.52
C VAL A 168 -8.92 0.95 -1.19
N LYS A 169 -9.92 0.41 -0.47
CA LYS A 169 -9.99 -1.00 -0.06
C LYS A 169 -10.88 -1.86 -0.97
N GLY A 170 -11.61 -1.24 -1.90
CA GLY A 170 -12.53 -1.95 -2.79
C GLY A 170 -11.80 -2.60 -3.98
N PRO A 171 -12.54 -3.39 -4.79
CA PRO A 171 -12.06 -3.77 -6.11
C PRO A 171 -11.82 -2.51 -6.96
N PHE A 172 -10.74 -2.52 -7.73
CA PHE A 172 -10.50 -1.53 -8.78
C PHE A 172 -11.16 -2.02 -10.07
N HIS A 173 -11.64 -1.08 -10.89
CA HIS A 173 -12.25 -1.40 -12.19
C HIS A 173 -11.30 -1.08 -13.35
N GLU A 174 -10.34 -0.18 -13.15
CA GLU A 174 -9.41 0.24 -14.18
C GLU A 174 -7.99 0.34 -13.63
N LYS A 175 -7.01 -0.01 -14.47
CA LYS A 175 -5.60 0.25 -14.23
C LYS A 175 -5.12 1.17 -15.34
N TRP A 176 -4.63 2.34 -14.95
CA TRP A 176 -4.09 3.34 -15.85
C TRP A 176 -2.57 3.27 -15.84
N ASP A 177 -1.99 3.21 -17.02
CA ASP A 177 -0.56 3.33 -17.28
C ASP A 177 -0.44 3.93 -18.68
N TRP A 178 -0.01 5.18 -18.75
CA TRP A 178 -0.11 5.98 -19.97
C TRP A 178 0.69 5.39 -21.13
N ILE A 179 1.76 4.63 -20.85
CA ILE A 179 2.60 4.00 -21.87
C ILE A 179 1.78 2.98 -22.66
N TRP A 180 0.90 2.22 -21.99
CA TRP A 180 0.01 1.26 -22.66
C TRP A 180 -1.19 1.90 -23.34
N GLN A 181 -1.38 3.20 -23.17
CA GLN A 181 -2.51 3.97 -23.70
C GLN A 181 -2.12 4.78 -24.92
N MET A 182 -0.82 4.85 -25.24
CA MET A 182 -0.34 5.49 -26.44
C MET A 182 -0.91 4.79 -27.70
N PRO A 183 -1.38 5.56 -28.69
CA PRO A 183 -1.76 5.01 -29.98
C PRO A 183 -0.51 4.44 -30.71
N ALA A 184 -0.75 3.66 -31.76
CA ALA A 184 0.33 3.12 -32.59
C ALA A 184 1.20 4.24 -33.19
N ALA A 185 2.46 3.90 -33.46
CA ALA A 185 3.50 4.84 -33.83
C ALA A 185 3.11 5.84 -34.93
N SER A 186 3.42 7.11 -34.70
CA SER A 186 3.08 8.24 -35.58
C SER A 186 4.29 9.14 -35.83
N GLU A 187 4.26 9.93 -36.91
CA GLU A 187 5.29 10.94 -37.16
C GLU A 187 5.36 11.95 -36.00
N GLY A 188 6.55 12.16 -35.44
CA GLY A 188 6.76 13.03 -34.27
C GLY A 188 6.80 12.31 -32.91
N GLU A 189 6.51 11.01 -32.86
CA GLU A 189 6.54 10.22 -31.62
C GLU A 189 7.89 10.27 -30.91
N GLU A 190 8.99 10.13 -31.66
CA GLU A 190 10.35 10.15 -31.11
C GLU A 190 10.66 11.50 -30.44
N ALA A 191 10.24 12.62 -31.04
CA ALA A 191 10.41 13.95 -30.47
C ALA A 191 9.59 14.12 -29.18
N ALA A 192 8.39 13.55 -29.12
CA ALA A 192 7.53 13.57 -27.94
C ALA A 192 8.11 12.73 -26.79
N LEU A 193 8.57 11.51 -27.09
CA LEU A 193 9.23 10.63 -26.13
C LEU A 193 10.55 11.23 -25.62
N GLN A 194 11.32 11.87 -26.49
CA GLN A 194 12.53 12.57 -26.09
C GLN A 194 12.21 13.73 -25.14
N ALA A 195 11.18 14.54 -25.44
CA ALA A 195 10.77 15.63 -24.55
C ALA A 195 10.32 15.13 -23.16
N ILE A 196 9.58 14.00 -23.10
CA ILE A 196 9.21 13.36 -21.83
C ILE A 196 10.46 12.89 -21.06
N THR A 197 11.40 12.27 -21.76
CA THR A 197 12.65 11.77 -21.18
C THR A 197 13.49 12.93 -20.66
N ASP A 198 13.65 14.00 -21.44
CA ASP A 198 14.38 15.20 -21.05
C ASP A 198 13.78 15.84 -19.79
N ASP A 199 12.45 15.91 -19.70
CA ASP A 199 11.76 16.43 -18.51
C ASP A 199 11.95 15.53 -17.28
N ASP A 200 11.85 14.20 -17.45
CA ASP A 200 12.10 13.23 -16.36
C ASP A 200 13.57 13.22 -15.92
N GLU A 201 14.52 13.52 -16.79
CA GLU A 201 15.96 13.53 -16.45
C GLU A 201 16.43 14.83 -15.80
N ARG A 202 15.67 15.93 -15.91
CA ARG A 202 15.99 17.19 -15.23
C ARG A 202 16.04 16.99 -13.72
N THR A 203 17.23 17.11 -13.13
CA THR A 203 17.46 16.92 -11.70
C THR A 203 17.15 18.15 -10.86
N HIS A 204 17.18 19.34 -11.46
CA HIS A 204 17.06 20.61 -10.76
C HIS A 204 15.86 21.40 -11.28
N ALA A 205 15.18 22.09 -10.35
CA ALA A 205 14.07 22.98 -10.66
C ALA A 205 14.41 24.02 -11.73
N ALA A 206 15.60 24.62 -11.64
CA ALA A 206 16.09 25.63 -12.59
C ALA A 206 16.25 25.09 -14.02
N ALA A 207 16.30 23.77 -14.22
CA ALA A 207 16.34 23.17 -15.54
C ALA A 207 14.94 23.04 -16.17
N LEU A 208 13.87 23.07 -15.38
CA LEU A 208 12.50 23.14 -15.90
C LEU A 208 12.21 24.56 -16.40
N ARG A 209 11.39 24.66 -17.45
CA ARG A 209 10.98 25.96 -18.00
C ARG A 209 10.04 26.66 -17.03
N ASP A 210 10.14 27.98 -16.95
CA ASP A 210 9.22 28.80 -16.15
C ASP A 210 7.82 28.78 -16.76
N ALA A 211 6.79 28.70 -15.91
CA ALA A 211 5.42 28.89 -16.35
C ALA A 211 5.15 30.36 -16.67
N PRO A 212 4.32 30.67 -17.68
CA PRO A 212 3.90 32.04 -17.94
C PRO A 212 3.14 32.60 -16.72
N GLU A 213 3.47 33.82 -16.28
CA GLU A 213 2.89 34.46 -15.07
C GLU A 213 1.36 34.55 -15.09
N GLU A 214 0.75 34.48 -16.27
CA GLU A 214 -0.70 34.69 -16.47
C GLU A 214 -1.58 33.59 -15.85
N GLN A 215 -1.06 32.38 -15.60
CA GLN A 215 -1.93 31.22 -15.41
C GLN A 215 -2.38 30.96 -13.97
N SER A 216 -1.62 31.31 -12.93
CA SER A 216 -1.87 30.67 -11.63
C SER A 216 -1.33 31.38 -10.40
N SER A 217 -1.34 32.69 -10.37
CA SER A 217 -1.06 33.34 -9.09
C SER A 217 -2.36 33.40 -8.29
N LEU A 218 -2.62 32.37 -7.48
CA LEU A 218 -3.55 32.43 -6.34
C LEU A 218 -3.15 33.61 -5.43
N LEU A 219 -1.86 33.94 -5.42
CA LEU A 219 -1.30 35.19 -4.91
C LEU A 219 -1.81 36.43 -5.67
N ALA A 220 -1.89 36.44 -7.00
CA ALA A 220 -2.49 37.53 -7.77
C ALA A 220 -4.00 37.59 -7.55
N LEU A 221 -4.68 36.47 -7.30
CA LEU A 221 -6.08 36.44 -6.90
C LEU A 221 -6.28 36.96 -5.47
N ALA A 222 -5.35 36.64 -4.56
CA ALA A 222 -5.34 37.15 -3.18
C ALA A 222 -4.91 38.63 -3.10
N LEU A 223 -4.01 39.07 -4.00
CA LEU A 223 -3.50 40.44 -4.09
C LEU A 223 -4.40 41.34 -4.93
N SER A 224 -5.19 40.80 -5.88
CA SER A 224 -6.13 41.59 -6.68
C SER A 224 -7.36 42.02 -5.90
N GLY A 225 -7.56 41.52 -4.68
CA GLY A 225 -8.62 41.98 -3.79
C GLY A 225 -10.04 41.72 -4.31
N ALA A 226 -10.19 40.92 -5.38
CA ALA A 226 -11.45 40.69 -6.08
C ALA A 226 -12.34 39.64 -5.37
N PHE A 227 -12.46 39.73 -4.05
CA PHE A 227 -13.65 39.21 -3.37
C PHE A 227 -14.69 40.33 -3.39
N ASP A 228 -15.36 40.48 -4.53
CA ASP A 228 -16.66 41.14 -4.57
C ASP A 228 -17.57 40.36 -3.61
N THR A 229 -17.72 40.93 -2.42
CA THR A 229 -18.66 40.45 -1.43
C THR A 229 -20.03 40.66 -2.06
N PRO A 230 -20.82 39.62 -2.37
CA PRO A 230 -22.14 39.83 -2.94
C PRO A 230 -22.96 40.68 -1.97
N GLU A 231 -23.30 41.89 -2.44
CA GLU A 231 -24.13 42.85 -1.75
C GLU A 231 -25.45 42.15 -1.33
N PRO A 232 -25.80 42.14 -0.03
CA PRO A 232 -26.99 41.43 0.42
C PRO A 232 -28.24 42.14 -0.11
N ALA A 233 -28.85 41.54 -1.13
CA ALA A 233 -30.15 41.95 -1.63
C ALA A 233 -31.19 41.86 -0.49
N LYS A 234 -31.64 43.03 -0.05
CA LYS A 234 -32.76 43.21 0.88
C LYS A 234 -34.02 42.60 0.26
N THR A 235 -34.47 41.47 0.81
CA THR A 235 -35.83 40.96 0.60
C THR A 235 -36.52 40.84 1.96
N SER A 236 -37.63 41.56 2.04
CA SER A 236 -38.55 41.71 3.16
C SER A 236 -39.52 40.53 3.29
N SER A 237 -40.00 40.29 4.52
CA SER A 237 -41.21 39.52 4.96
C SER A 237 -41.24 38.03 4.57
N ASP A 238 -41.49 37.05 5.44
CA ASP A 238 -42.36 36.95 6.63
C ASP A 238 -41.92 35.77 7.54
N PRO A 239 -42.42 35.67 8.80
CA PRO A 239 -41.98 34.69 9.78
C PRO A 239 -42.92 33.48 9.85
N GLN A 240 -42.43 32.26 9.61
CA GLN A 240 -43.05 31.11 10.26
C GLN A 240 -42.21 29.83 10.28
N THR A 241 -42.27 29.20 11.46
CA THR A 241 -42.08 27.77 11.74
C THR A 241 -40.66 27.29 12.00
N GLY A 242 -40.33 27.26 13.29
CA GLY A 242 -39.18 26.54 13.80
C GLY A 242 -39.31 25.03 13.54
N SER A 243 -38.22 24.45 13.08
CA SER A 243 -37.99 23.01 13.07
C SER A 243 -36.72 22.75 13.88
N ALA A 244 -36.91 22.13 15.04
CA ALA A 244 -35.84 21.71 15.92
C ALA A 244 -35.03 20.60 15.24
N THR A 245 -33.72 20.80 15.12
CA THR A 245 -32.75 19.78 14.77
C THR A 245 -32.64 18.76 15.91
N PRO A 246 -32.87 17.45 15.68
CA PRO A 246 -32.46 16.45 16.65
C PRO A 246 -30.96 16.17 16.47
N SER A 247 -30.24 16.41 17.57
CA SER A 247 -28.89 15.95 17.83
C SER A 247 -28.88 14.42 17.84
N THR A 248 -28.17 13.79 16.90
CA THR A 248 -27.96 12.34 16.90
C THR A 248 -26.71 12.00 17.69
N ALA A 249 -26.91 11.80 18.99
CA ALA A 249 -26.03 11.03 19.85
C ALA A 249 -26.29 9.53 19.65
N GLY A 250 -25.21 8.76 19.46
CA GLY A 250 -25.04 7.39 19.94
C GLY A 250 -26.10 6.33 19.60
N SER A 251 -25.81 5.53 18.56
CA SER A 251 -26.28 4.13 18.46
C SER A 251 -25.11 3.25 18.04
N ARG A 252 -24.47 2.63 19.03
CA ARG A 252 -23.52 1.53 18.88
C ARG A 252 -24.32 0.28 18.59
N GLU A 253 -24.51 -0.05 17.33
CA GLU A 253 -25.16 -1.30 16.93
C GLU A 253 -24.19 -2.48 16.98
N GLU A 254 -24.76 -3.55 17.52
CA GLU A 254 -24.20 -4.83 17.85
C GLU A 254 -24.04 -5.66 16.56
N ILE A 255 -22.80 -5.97 16.18
CA ILE A 255 -22.52 -6.81 15.00
C ILE A 255 -22.93 -8.24 15.34
N LYS A 256 -24.12 -8.62 14.89
CA LYS A 256 -24.58 -10.02 14.81
C LYS A 256 -23.67 -10.79 13.87
N THR A 257 -23.07 -11.84 14.41
CA THR A 257 -22.31 -12.87 13.70
C THR A 257 -23.21 -13.52 12.64
N VAL A 258 -22.85 -13.35 11.36
CA VAL A 258 -23.52 -14.02 10.26
C VAL A 258 -22.85 -15.38 10.06
N GLU A 259 -23.65 -16.43 10.23
CA GLU A 259 -23.30 -17.82 9.94
C GLU A 259 -22.96 -18.03 8.45
N ALA A 260 -22.19 -19.09 8.22
CA ALA A 260 -21.60 -19.50 6.96
C ALA A 260 -22.59 -19.57 5.79
N ALA A 261 -22.25 -18.91 4.69
CA ALA A 261 -22.92 -19.06 3.40
C ALA A 261 -22.40 -20.32 2.66
N PRO A 262 -23.30 -21.05 1.95
CA PRO A 262 -22.97 -22.27 1.21
C PRO A 262 -22.19 -21.97 -0.07
N GLY A 263 -21.35 -22.94 -0.46
CA GLY A 263 -20.45 -22.82 -1.61
C GLY A 263 -21.16 -22.77 -2.97
N PRO A 264 -20.56 -22.12 -3.97
CA PRO A 264 -21.12 -22.05 -5.32
C PRO A 264 -20.80 -23.32 -6.11
N GLU A 265 -21.84 -24.13 -6.37
CA GLU A 265 -21.84 -25.12 -7.44
C GLU A 265 -22.44 -24.51 -8.72
N ASN A 266 -21.80 -24.82 -9.86
CA ASN A 266 -22.12 -24.49 -11.25
C ASN A 266 -21.77 -23.04 -11.68
N GLY A 267 -20.94 -22.78 -12.70
CA GLY A 267 -20.26 -23.63 -13.66
C GLY A 267 -20.00 -22.81 -14.93
N ARG A 268 -18.73 -22.78 -15.36
CA ARG A 268 -18.25 -22.42 -16.72
C ARG A 268 -18.24 -20.94 -17.11
N GLU A 269 -17.42 -20.14 -16.44
CA GLU A 269 -16.81 -18.91 -17.04
C GLU A 269 -15.56 -18.40 -16.28
N GLY A 270 -14.95 -19.23 -15.41
CA GLY A 270 -13.94 -18.79 -14.43
C GLY A 270 -12.47 -19.20 -14.69
N ASP A 271 -12.17 -19.93 -15.76
CA ASP A 271 -10.87 -20.63 -15.89
C ASP A 271 -9.75 -19.81 -16.55
N ALA A 272 -10.01 -18.57 -17.01
CA ALA A 272 -8.98 -17.74 -17.66
C ALA A 272 -8.27 -16.77 -16.69
N TRP A 273 -8.88 -16.48 -15.52
CA TRP A 273 -8.28 -15.61 -14.50
C TRP A 273 -7.29 -16.33 -13.56
N THR A 274 -7.09 -17.64 -13.75
CA THR A 274 -6.38 -18.48 -12.77
C THR A 274 -4.89 -18.63 -13.05
N GLN A 275 -4.40 -18.67 -14.28
CA GLN A 275 -2.97 -18.97 -14.50
C GLN A 275 -2.03 -17.81 -14.13
N LYS A 276 -2.37 -16.58 -14.53
CA LYS A 276 -1.56 -15.40 -14.20
C LYS A 276 -1.56 -15.11 -12.71
N ALA A 277 -2.72 -15.20 -12.06
CA ALA A 277 -2.85 -15.01 -10.62
C ALA A 277 -2.13 -16.13 -9.84
N VAL A 278 -2.15 -17.37 -10.33
CA VAL A 278 -1.38 -18.47 -9.75
C VAL A 278 0.12 -18.22 -9.89
N ALA A 279 0.60 -17.77 -11.06
CA ALA A 279 2.01 -17.43 -11.27
C ALA A 279 2.47 -16.30 -10.34
N GLU A 280 1.70 -15.20 -10.26
CA GLU A 280 2.00 -14.07 -9.36
C GLU A 280 2.01 -14.48 -7.88
N TYR A 281 1.07 -15.34 -7.47
CA TYR A 281 1.05 -15.94 -6.14
C TYR A 281 2.29 -16.80 -5.89
N GLN A 282 2.72 -17.57 -6.88
CA GLN A 282 3.90 -18.44 -6.81
C GLN A 282 5.17 -17.61 -6.63
N ASP A 283 5.34 -16.55 -7.43
CA ASP A 283 6.50 -15.67 -7.40
C ASP A 283 6.62 -14.97 -6.03
N LEU A 284 5.51 -14.43 -5.51
CA LEU A 284 5.46 -13.83 -4.18
C LEU A 284 5.74 -14.83 -3.06
N ALA A 285 5.24 -16.06 -3.20
CA ALA A 285 5.52 -17.12 -2.23
C ALA A 285 7.00 -17.51 -2.26
N ASP A 286 7.61 -17.61 -3.43
CA ASP A 286 9.01 -18.01 -3.58
C ASP A 286 9.97 -16.92 -3.08
N GLU A 287 9.66 -15.63 -3.30
CA GLU A 287 10.38 -14.50 -2.69
C GLU A 287 10.30 -14.55 -1.15
N ALA A 288 9.11 -14.78 -0.60
CA ALA A 288 8.92 -14.92 0.83
C ALA A 288 9.70 -16.10 1.41
N VAL A 289 9.73 -17.25 0.72
CA VAL A 289 10.54 -18.42 1.11
C VAL A 289 12.02 -18.04 1.15
N ALA A 290 12.56 -17.46 0.08
CA ALA A 290 13.97 -17.11 -0.01
C ALA A 290 14.42 -16.16 1.12
N GLU A 291 13.58 -15.18 1.47
CA GLU A 291 13.85 -14.26 2.57
C GLU A 291 13.87 -14.98 3.93
N VAL A 292 12.94 -15.90 4.19
CA VAL A 292 12.92 -16.70 5.41
C VAL A 292 14.17 -17.58 5.51
N GLU A 293 14.54 -18.26 4.42
CA GLU A 293 15.74 -19.10 4.37
C GLU A 293 17.01 -18.30 4.64
N ARG A 294 17.12 -17.11 4.03
CA ARG A 294 18.25 -16.20 4.24
C ARG A 294 18.41 -15.83 5.73
N GLN A 295 17.31 -15.57 6.43
CA GLN A 295 17.34 -15.27 7.86
C GLN A 295 17.73 -16.49 8.70
N LEU A 296 17.21 -17.68 8.38
CA LEU A 296 17.54 -18.91 9.09
C LEU A 296 19.01 -19.31 8.88
N CYS A 297 19.58 -19.08 7.69
CA CYS A 297 20.98 -19.33 7.39
C CYS A 297 21.95 -18.31 8.02
N THR A 298 21.45 -17.20 8.57
CA THR A 298 22.32 -16.21 9.23
C THR A 298 22.86 -16.79 10.55
N PRO A 299 24.18 -16.83 10.77
CA PRO A 299 24.77 -17.38 12.00
C PRO A 299 24.21 -16.70 13.25
N GLY A 300 23.74 -17.49 14.21
CA GLY A 300 23.13 -16.98 15.44
C GLY A 300 21.63 -16.66 15.32
N SER A 301 20.99 -16.93 14.18
CA SER A 301 19.54 -16.99 14.12
C SER A 301 19.06 -18.11 15.05
N LYS A 302 18.29 -17.77 16.09
CA LYS A 302 17.74 -18.77 17.04
C LYS A 302 16.44 -19.38 16.52
N GLY A 303 16.31 -19.51 15.20
CA GLY A 303 15.06 -19.89 14.52
C GLY A 303 13.97 -18.81 14.58
N PHE A 304 14.30 -17.56 14.97
CA PHE A 304 13.35 -16.46 14.89
C PHE A 304 13.42 -15.83 13.51
N VAL A 305 12.25 -15.67 12.89
CA VAL A 305 12.10 -15.13 11.56
C VAL A 305 11.25 -13.87 11.64
N TRP A 306 11.73 -12.78 11.04
CA TRP A 306 11.01 -11.51 10.94
C TRP A 306 11.10 -10.97 9.52
N VAL A 307 10.07 -11.24 8.71
CA VAL A 307 9.99 -10.69 7.36
C VAL A 307 9.46 -9.25 7.45
N THR A 308 10.30 -8.29 7.08
CA THR A 308 9.95 -6.85 7.06
C THR A 308 8.72 -6.62 6.17
N ASN A 309 7.80 -5.78 6.62
CA ASN A 309 6.58 -5.41 5.89
C ASN A 309 5.67 -6.59 5.48
N TRP A 310 5.71 -7.72 6.21
CA TRP A 310 4.83 -8.87 5.94
C TRP A 310 3.35 -8.50 5.76
N ASN A 311 2.85 -7.63 6.64
CA ASN A 311 1.45 -7.20 6.62
C ASN A 311 1.06 -6.40 5.38
N GLU A 312 2.02 -5.70 4.78
CA GLU A 312 1.78 -4.81 3.65
C GLU A 312 1.82 -5.61 2.34
N TRP A 313 2.84 -6.45 2.18
CA TRP A 313 3.16 -7.06 0.89
C TRP A 313 2.56 -8.47 0.77
N TYR A 314 2.79 -9.31 1.78
CA TYR A 314 2.49 -10.74 1.69
C TYR A 314 1.13 -11.10 2.29
N ARG A 315 0.67 -10.40 3.32
CA ARG A 315 -0.50 -10.82 4.10
C ARG A 315 -1.80 -10.95 3.31
N ARG A 316 -1.98 -10.09 2.30
CA ARG A 316 -3.21 -10.11 1.49
C ARG A 316 -3.35 -11.39 0.68
N GLN A 317 -2.23 -11.93 0.19
CA GLN A 317 -2.22 -13.08 -0.70
C GLN A 317 -1.85 -14.36 0.06
N LEU A 318 -0.79 -14.33 0.87
CA LEU A 318 -0.21 -15.49 1.57
C LEU A 318 -0.76 -15.72 2.98
N GLY A 319 -1.57 -14.80 3.51
CA GLY A 319 -2.12 -14.88 4.86
C GLY A 319 -1.12 -14.50 5.96
N THR A 320 -1.29 -15.04 7.16
CA THR A 320 -0.36 -14.74 8.28
C THR A 320 0.97 -15.47 8.10
N LEU A 321 2.09 -14.88 8.53
CA LEU A 321 3.41 -15.50 8.40
C LEU A 321 3.45 -16.92 8.98
N ARG A 322 2.84 -17.12 10.14
CA ARG A 322 2.74 -18.44 10.76
C ARG A 322 1.99 -19.44 9.88
N SER A 323 0.81 -19.06 9.38
CA SER A 323 0.01 -19.92 8.50
C SER A 323 0.71 -20.26 7.19
N PHE A 324 1.48 -19.31 6.65
CA PHE A 324 2.27 -19.51 5.44
C PHE A 324 3.43 -20.50 5.68
N LEU A 325 4.12 -20.39 6.82
CA LEU A 325 5.18 -21.33 7.18
C LEU A 325 4.63 -22.73 7.47
N GLU A 326 3.48 -22.81 8.14
CA GLU A 326 2.79 -24.07 8.42
C GLU A 326 2.27 -24.76 7.14
N SER A 327 1.89 -24.00 6.09
CA SER A 327 1.48 -24.57 4.81
C SER A 327 2.64 -25.07 3.95
N ARG A 328 3.87 -24.65 4.25
CA ARG A 328 5.12 -25.05 3.59
C ARG A 328 5.95 -25.99 4.47
N SER A 329 5.28 -27.03 4.99
CA SER A 329 5.90 -28.05 5.86
C SER A 329 6.99 -28.88 5.16
N ASP A 330 7.07 -28.79 3.83
CA ASP A 330 8.12 -29.38 3.01
C ASP A 330 9.48 -28.67 3.13
N ARG A 331 9.47 -27.39 3.53
CA ARG A 331 10.68 -26.57 3.70
C ARG A 331 10.92 -26.14 5.13
N PHE A 332 9.87 -25.92 5.91
CA PHE A 332 9.96 -25.37 7.26
C PHE A 332 9.29 -26.27 8.30
N VAL A 333 9.92 -26.37 9.47
CA VAL A 333 9.30 -26.94 10.67
C VAL A 333 9.06 -25.81 11.66
N VAL A 334 7.79 -25.56 11.99
CA VAL A 334 7.39 -24.53 12.95
C VAL A 334 7.28 -25.15 14.34
N HIS A 335 8.12 -24.71 15.27
CA HIS A 335 8.13 -25.14 16.66
C HIS A 335 7.32 -24.14 17.51
N PRO A 336 6.19 -24.55 18.10
CA PRO A 336 5.39 -23.66 18.94
C PRO A 336 6.16 -23.27 20.21
N GLY A 337 6.24 -21.97 20.48
CA GLY A 337 6.87 -21.41 21.68
C GLY A 337 5.85 -21.05 22.77
N ARG A 338 6.30 -20.35 23.81
CA ARG A 338 5.43 -19.88 24.89
C ARG A 338 4.53 -18.74 24.38
N GLY A 339 3.22 -18.88 24.53
CA GLY A 339 2.24 -17.86 24.14
C GLY A 339 2.05 -17.77 22.63
N ARG A 340 2.30 -16.59 22.05
CA ARG A 340 2.19 -16.36 20.59
C ARG A 340 3.50 -16.53 19.82
N GLY A 341 4.60 -16.77 20.52
CA GLY A 341 5.91 -16.98 19.90
C GLY A 341 6.02 -18.37 19.27
N TYR A 342 6.82 -18.47 18.22
CA TYR A 342 7.23 -19.73 17.59
C TYR A 342 8.64 -19.55 17.03
N THR A 343 9.36 -20.66 16.89
CA THR A 343 10.63 -20.71 16.16
C THR A 343 10.45 -21.57 14.92
N VAL A 344 11.32 -21.40 13.95
CA VAL A 344 11.28 -22.08 12.66
C VAL A 344 12.66 -22.69 12.42
N SER A 345 12.69 -23.95 11.97
CA SER A 345 13.90 -24.58 11.46
C SER A 345 13.69 -25.01 10.01
N LEU A 346 14.77 -25.05 9.23
CA LEU A 346 14.73 -25.68 7.91
C LEU A 346 14.58 -27.19 8.09
N VAL A 347 13.84 -27.82 7.19
CA VAL A 347 13.81 -29.29 7.09
C VAL A 347 15.15 -29.72 6.53
N ASP A 348 15.94 -30.45 7.32
CA ASP A 348 17.22 -31.01 6.87
C ASP A 348 16.96 -31.94 5.67
N ASP A 349 17.82 -31.90 4.65
CA ASP A 349 17.61 -32.69 3.42
C ASP A 349 17.53 -34.20 3.71
N ASP A 350 18.17 -34.68 4.77
CA ASP A 350 18.05 -36.07 5.25
C ASP A 350 16.63 -36.41 5.72
N THR A 351 15.93 -35.47 6.35
CA THR A 351 14.53 -35.64 6.77
C THR A 351 13.52 -35.47 5.63
N LYS A 352 13.88 -34.80 4.53
CA LYS A 352 13.00 -34.67 3.36
C LYS A 352 12.71 -36.02 2.69
N GLU A 353 13.69 -36.91 2.62
CA GLU A 353 13.50 -38.24 2.03
C GLU A 353 12.63 -39.15 2.92
N GLU A 354 12.74 -39.05 4.24
CA GLU A 354 11.86 -39.77 5.16
C GLU A 354 10.41 -39.26 5.13
N ALA A 355 10.20 -37.93 5.06
CA ALA A 355 8.87 -37.34 4.95
C ALA A 355 8.17 -37.70 3.61
N LYS A 356 8.91 -37.68 2.49
CA LYS A 356 8.40 -38.14 1.18
C LYS A 356 8.04 -39.61 1.20
N LYS A 357 8.82 -40.45 1.90
CA LYS A 357 8.55 -41.88 2.07
C LYS A 357 7.27 -42.10 2.89
N ALA A 358 7.11 -41.42 4.03
CA ALA A 358 5.91 -41.49 4.86
C ALA A 358 4.63 -41.03 4.11
N ALA A 359 4.72 -39.96 3.30
CA ALA A 359 3.59 -39.49 2.49
C ALA A 359 3.21 -40.46 1.35
N LYS A 360 4.19 -41.13 0.74
CA LYS A 360 3.94 -42.20 -0.25
C LYS A 360 3.29 -43.42 0.39
N ASP A 361 3.75 -43.83 1.57
CA ASP A 361 3.19 -44.97 2.29
C ASP A 361 1.75 -44.70 2.75
N ALA A 362 1.44 -43.48 3.20
CA ALA A 362 0.07 -43.06 3.51
C ALA A 362 -0.86 -43.08 2.29
N LYS A 363 -0.40 -42.61 1.12
CA LYS A 363 -1.17 -42.70 -0.14
C LYS A 363 -1.37 -44.13 -0.63
N LYS A 364 -0.41 -45.03 -0.38
CA LYS A 364 -0.53 -46.46 -0.73
C LYS A 364 -1.52 -47.18 0.18
N ALA A 365 -1.54 -46.86 1.47
CA ALA A 365 -2.51 -47.41 2.43
C ALA A 365 -3.95 -46.98 2.11
N ALA A 366 -4.17 -45.77 1.61
CA ALA A 366 -5.49 -45.27 1.23
C ALA A 366 -6.05 -45.88 -0.08
N LYS A 367 -5.24 -46.61 -0.86
CA LYS A 367 -5.64 -47.19 -2.17
C LYS A 367 -5.87 -48.71 -2.12
N ALA A 368 -5.83 -49.32 -0.94
CA ALA A 368 -6.17 -50.74 -0.79
C ALA A 368 -7.69 -50.94 -0.95
N PRO A 369 -8.16 -51.82 -1.85
CA PRO A 369 -9.59 -52.06 -2.06
C PRO A 369 -10.19 -52.79 -0.84
N SER A 370 -11.24 -52.21 -0.25
CA SER A 370 -12.06 -52.86 0.77
C SER A 370 -12.86 -54.00 0.13
N ALA A 371 -12.37 -55.22 0.28
CA ALA A 371 -13.08 -56.42 -0.14
C ALA A 371 -14.12 -56.81 0.92
N GLY A 372 -15.40 -56.63 0.56
CA GLY A 372 -16.50 -57.56 0.83
C GLY A 372 -16.99 -57.71 2.26
N GLU A 373 -18.14 -57.13 2.57
CA GLU A 373 -19.06 -57.71 3.54
C GLU A 373 -20.51 -57.51 3.08
N SER A 374 -21.17 -58.63 2.79
CA SER A 374 -22.49 -58.73 2.20
C SER A 374 -23.54 -59.16 3.24
N SER A 375 -24.70 -58.53 3.14
CA SER A 375 -26.04 -59.09 3.38
C SER A 375 -26.43 -59.52 4.81
N ALA A 376 -27.29 -58.71 5.43
CA ALA A 376 -28.50 -59.23 6.08
C ALA A 376 -29.66 -58.21 6.00
N LYS A 377 -30.78 -58.67 5.42
CA LYS A 377 -32.13 -58.09 5.47
C LYS A 377 -32.65 -58.06 6.90
N GLU A 378 -33.38 -57.01 7.29
CA GLU A 378 -34.68 -57.19 7.96
C GLU A 378 -35.56 -55.92 7.90
N GLU A 379 -36.85 -56.17 7.71
CA GLU A 379 -37.96 -55.21 7.65
C GLU A 379 -38.33 -54.65 9.03
N GLY A 380 -38.97 -53.48 9.10
CA GLY A 380 -39.91 -53.21 10.19
C GLY A 380 -40.13 -51.76 10.64
N LYS A 381 -41.27 -51.20 10.21
CA LYS A 381 -42.26 -50.41 10.99
C LYS A 381 -41.85 -49.16 11.80
N LYS A 382 -42.54 -48.07 11.38
CA LYS A 382 -43.39 -47.13 12.16
C LYS A 382 -42.82 -46.35 13.37
N ALA A 383 -42.99 -45.03 13.22
CA ALA A 383 -43.54 -44.04 14.16
C ALA A 383 -42.73 -43.65 15.41
N GLY A 384 -42.64 -42.34 15.65
CA GLY A 384 -42.45 -41.80 17.00
C GLY A 384 -41.64 -40.51 17.08
N ARG A 385 -42.34 -39.42 17.39
CA ARG A 385 -41.83 -38.18 18.00
C ARG A 385 -40.73 -38.44 19.05
N ALA A 386 -39.75 -37.53 19.17
CA ALA A 386 -39.49 -36.78 20.41
C ALA A 386 -38.31 -35.82 20.27
N SER A 387 -38.56 -34.59 20.71
CA SER A 387 -37.60 -33.58 21.16
C SER A 387 -36.57 -34.15 22.15
N GLY A 388 -35.29 -33.83 21.97
CA GLY A 388 -34.21 -34.28 22.86
C GLY A 388 -33.03 -33.31 22.90
N SER A 389 -33.13 -32.35 23.81
CA SER A 389 -32.06 -31.48 24.32
C SER A 389 -30.77 -32.26 24.62
N ARG A 390 -29.63 -31.83 24.05
CA ARG A 390 -28.31 -32.33 24.44
C ARG A 390 -27.62 -31.35 25.37
N ARG A 391 -27.73 -31.70 26.64
CA ARG A 391 -26.94 -31.29 27.80
C ARG A 391 -25.48 -31.72 27.59
N TRP A 392 -24.54 -30.77 27.71
CA TRP A 392 -23.11 -31.05 27.82
C TRP A 392 -22.78 -31.58 29.22
N PRO A 393 -22.06 -32.71 29.37
CA PRO A 393 -21.54 -33.11 30.67
C PRO A 393 -20.23 -32.36 30.95
N GLY A 394 -20.20 -31.70 32.10
CA GLY A 394 -18.98 -31.12 32.66
C GLY A 394 -18.02 -32.19 33.19
N GLY A 395 -16.82 -31.71 33.51
CA GLY A 395 -15.93 -32.33 34.49
C GLY A 395 -14.57 -32.75 33.94
N ARG A 396 -13.53 -31.98 34.26
CA ARG A 396 -12.57 -32.38 35.31
C ARG A 396 -11.51 -31.31 35.55
N SER A 397 -11.53 -30.83 36.78
CA SER A 397 -10.46 -30.16 37.51
C SER A 397 -9.22 -31.05 37.62
N GLY A 398 -8.06 -30.52 37.24
CA GLY A 398 -6.73 -31.09 37.52
C GLY A 398 -5.90 -30.13 38.39
N PRO A 399 -5.00 -30.63 39.25
CA PRO A 399 -4.51 -29.90 40.42
C PRO A 399 -3.38 -28.90 40.10
N GLN A 400 -3.46 -27.73 40.74
CA GLN A 400 -2.38 -26.74 40.79
C GLN A 400 -1.20 -27.31 41.60
N LYS A 401 -0.06 -27.53 40.94
CA LYS A 401 1.23 -27.73 41.62
C LYS A 401 1.80 -26.37 42.02
N LYS A 402 1.78 -26.10 43.33
CA LYS A 402 2.55 -25.06 44.03
C LYS A 402 4.04 -25.21 43.69
N TRP A 403 4.65 -24.13 43.22
CA TRP A 403 6.10 -24.02 43.06
C TRP A 403 6.68 -23.39 44.33
N VAL A 404 7.71 -24.01 44.90
CA VAL A 404 8.48 -23.51 46.05
C VAL A 404 9.86 -23.09 45.55
N PRO A 405 10.33 -21.86 45.82
CA PRO A 405 11.70 -21.47 45.47
C PRO A 405 12.69 -22.04 46.50
N SER A 406 13.69 -22.78 46.04
CA SER A 406 14.83 -23.20 46.85
C SER A 406 15.84 -22.07 46.94
N ALA A 407 16.13 -21.65 48.17
CA ALA A 407 17.27 -20.83 48.56
C ALA A 407 18.42 -21.73 49.05
N GLY A 408 19.66 -21.24 48.92
CA GLY A 408 20.93 -21.87 49.34
C GLY A 408 21.90 -21.96 48.16
N GLY A 409 23.05 -21.27 48.09
CA GLY A 409 24.06 -21.01 49.13
C GLY A 409 24.77 -22.33 49.46
N GLY A 410 26.06 -22.55 49.28
CA GLY A 410 27.23 -21.82 48.78
C GLY A 410 28.45 -22.74 48.97
N ALA A 411 29.57 -22.45 48.31
CA ALA A 411 30.96 -22.76 48.69
C ALA A 411 31.88 -22.25 47.57
#